data_AF-A0A0J7Y8N1-F1
#
_entry.id   AF-A0A0J7Y8N1-F1
#
_cell.length_a   1.000
_cell.length_b   1.000
_cell.length_c   1.000
_cell.angle_alpha   90.00
_cell.angle_beta   90.00
_cell.angle_gamma   90.00
#
_symmetry.space_group_name_H-M   'P 1'
#
loop_
_entity.id
_entity.type
_entity.pdbx_description
1 polymer ?
#
loop_
_entity_poly.entity_id
_entity_poly.type
_entity_poly.pdbx_seq_one_letter_code
_entity_poly.pdbx_strand_id
1 'polypeptide(L)'
;MTERTISDIDAQIADLKRERDIASLDGSKSVKSVLATGKVATLAADLEALLPSLFTQSVAYQQAMNVISVVTGTRNLVDGEISRIEALVAAQETASS
;
A
#
# COMPACT_ATOMS: atom_id res chain seq x y z
N MET A 1 38.41 13.05 -13.89
CA MET A 1 37.09 12.64 -13.40
C MET A 1 36.92 11.19 -13.80
N THR A 2 36.81 10.27 -12.85
CA THR A 2 36.54 8.87 -13.15
C THR A 2 35.14 8.78 -13.76
N GLU A 3 35.04 8.21 -14.96
CA GLU A 3 33.75 8.01 -15.63
C GLU A 3 32.93 7.02 -14.81
N ARG A 4 31.69 7.38 -14.46
CA ARG A 4 30.79 6.46 -13.74
C ARG A 4 30.36 5.37 -14.69
N THR A 5 30.39 4.12 -14.24
CA THR A 5 29.80 3.02 -14.98
C THR A 5 28.28 3.02 -14.86
N ILE A 6 27.59 2.30 -15.76
CA ILE A 6 26.15 2.06 -15.63
C ILE A 6 25.83 1.39 -14.28
N SER A 7 26.67 0.45 -13.84
CA SER A 7 26.50 -0.23 -12.55
C SER A 7 26.54 0.74 -11.36
N ASP A 8 27.41 1.75 -11.40
CA ASP A 8 27.49 2.76 -10.33
C ASP A 8 26.22 3.61 -10.28
N ILE A 9 25.66 3.92 -11.45
CA ILE A 9 24.42 4.69 -11.56
C ILE A 9 23.25 3.86 -11.01
N ASP A 10 23.15 2.58 -11.38
CA ASP A 10 22.08 1.70 -10.92
C ASP A 10 22.13 1.49 -9.39
N ALA A 11 23.33 1.33 -8.83
CA ALA A 11 23.52 1.25 -7.38
C ALA A 11 23.05 2.55 -6.69
N GLN A 12 23.47 3.71 -7.20
CA GLN A 12 23.04 5.00 -6.65
C GLN A 12 21.50 5.19 -6.75
N ILE A 13 20.88 4.74 -7.84
CA ILE A 13 19.41 4.79 -7.98
C ILE A 13 18.74 3.88 -6.95
N ALA A 14 19.28 2.69 -6.69
CA ALA A 14 18.73 1.78 -5.70
C ALA A 14 18.78 2.38 -4.28
N ASP A 15 19.91 3.00 -3.93
CA ASP A 15 20.09 3.67 -2.63
C ASP A 15 19.12 4.85 -2.48
N LEU A 16 19.02 5.72 -3.47
CA LEU A 16 18.09 6.85 -3.46
C LEU A 16 16.62 6.40 -3.37
N LYS A 17 16.27 5.30 -4.05
CA LYS A 17 14.92 4.71 -3.94
C LYS A 17 14.66 4.21 -2.52
N ARG A 18 15.63 3.54 -1.90
CA ARG A 18 15.52 3.07 -0.51
C ARG A 18 15.34 4.24 0.46
N GLU A 19 16.15 5.29 0.34
CA GLU A 19 16.05 6.48 1.19
C GLU A 19 14.69 7.17 1.04
N ARG A 20 14.22 7.35 -0.20
CA ARG A 20 12.89 7.89 -0.49
C ARG A 20 11.78 7.06 0.14
N ASP A 21 11.85 5.73 -0.02
CA ASP A 21 10.85 4.82 0.53
C ASP A 21 10.78 4.93 2.06
N ILE A 22 11.92 4.93 2.74
CA ILE A 22 12.01 5.12 4.20
C ILE A 22 11.43 6.48 4.60
N ALA A 23 11.79 7.56 3.90
CA ALA A 23 11.27 8.90 4.17
C ALA A 23 9.75 9.01 3.97
N SER A 24 9.16 8.17 3.12
CA SER A 24 7.71 8.15 2.87
C SER A 24 6.91 7.32 3.89
N LEU A 25 7.56 6.57 4.78
CA LEU A 25 6.90 5.60 5.67
C LEU A 25 5.78 6.23 6.51
N ASP A 26 6.02 7.38 7.12
CA ASP A 26 5.02 8.07 7.94
C ASP A 26 3.82 8.56 7.12
N GLY A 27 4.06 8.94 5.87
CA GLY A 27 3.02 9.25 4.90
C GLY A 27 2.15 8.03 4.60
N SER A 28 2.77 6.88 4.34
CA SER A 28 2.06 5.61 4.10
C SER A 28 1.26 5.17 5.34
N LYS A 29 1.83 5.31 6.54
CA LYS A 29 1.12 5.05 7.82
C LYS A 29 -0.08 6.00 8.01
N SER A 30 0.04 7.25 7.61
CA SER A 30 -1.05 8.22 7.64
C SER A 30 -2.18 7.82 6.69
N VAL A 31 -1.85 7.38 5.47
CA VAL A 31 -2.84 6.83 4.52
C VAL A 31 -3.55 5.62 5.12
N LYS A 32 -2.82 4.66 5.71
CA LYS A 32 -3.40 3.52 6.42
C LYS A 32 -4.38 3.95 7.50
N SER A 33 -4.01 4.93 8.32
CA SER A 33 -4.86 5.48 9.39
C SER A 33 -6.18 6.04 8.83
N VAL A 34 -6.12 6.78 7.72
CA VAL A 34 -7.32 7.29 7.05
C VAL A 34 -8.20 6.15 6.52
N LEU A 35 -7.59 5.13 5.89
CA LEU A 35 -8.33 3.96 5.37
C LEU A 35 -8.97 3.09 6.47
N ALA A 36 -8.43 3.14 7.67
CA ALA A 36 -8.92 2.42 8.85
C ALA A 36 -10.01 3.18 9.64
N THR A 37 -10.33 4.41 9.23
CA THR A 37 -11.29 5.27 9.95
C THR A 37 -12.47 5.68 9.06
N GLY A 38 -13.52 6.21 9.71
CA GLY A 38 -14.71 6.71 9.03
C GLY A 38 -15.48 5.65 8.24
N LYS A 39 -16.19 6.09 7.19
CA LYS A 39 -17.04 5.19 6.38
C LYS A 39 -16.24 4.21 5.52
N VAL A 40 -15.01 4.56 5.15
CA VAL A 40 -14.16 3.64 4.36
C VAL A 40 -13.87 2.38 5.17
N ALA A 41 -13.68 2.50 6.50
CA ALA A 41 -13.46 1.39 7.45
C ALA A 41 -14.42 0.21 7.21
N THR A 42 -15.72 0.51 7.12
CA THR A 42 -16.80 -0.48 7.09
C THR A 42 -17.39 -0.71 5.70
N LEU A 43 -17.16 0.17 4.72
CA LEU A 43 -17.84 0.16 3.42
C LEU A 43 -17.83 -1.20 2.71
N ALA A 44 -16.69 -1.90 2.69
CA ALA A 44 -16.61 -3.21 2.06
C ALA A 44 -17.54 -4.23 2.74
N ALA A 45 -17.46 -4.33 4.07
CA ALA A 45 -18.31 -5.23 4.85
C ALA A 45 -19.80 -4.87 4.75
N ASP A 46 -20.12 -3.56 4.76
CA ASP A 46 -21.49 -3.08 4.60
C ASP A 46 -22.07 -3.45 3.23
N LEU A 47 -21.26 -3.36 2.17
CA LEU A 47 -21.67 -3.77 0.82
C LEU A 47 -21.77 -5.29 0.69
N GLU A 48 -20.83 -6.05 1.26
CA GLU A 48 -20.87 -7.52 1.28
C GLU A 48 -22.16 -8.04 1.92
N ALA A 49 -22.59 -7.41 3.02
CA ALA A 49 -23.84 -7.76 3.70
C ALA A 49 -25.10 -7.53 2.84
N LEU A 50 -25.04 -6.62 1.87
CA LEU A 50 -26.15 -6.31 0.97
C LEU A 50 -26.19 -7.22 -0.27
N LEU A 51 -25.09 -7.87 -0.63
CA LEU A 51 -25.01 -8.72 -1.84
C LEU A 51 -26.13 -9.78 -1.93
N PRO A 52 -26.51 -10.49 -0.84
CA PRO A 52 -27.57 -11.51 -0.91
C PRO A 52 -28.95 -10.95 -1.27
N SER A 53 -29.18 -9.64 -1.10
CA SER A 53 -30.44 -8.97 -1.44
C SER A 53 -30.45 -8.41 -2.86
N LEU A 54 -29.32 -8.49 -3.59
CA LEU A 54 -29.19 -7.95 -4.93
C LEU A 54 -29.31 -9.05 -5.98
N PHE A 55 -29.98 -8.74 -7.08
CA PHE A 55 -29.93 -9.59 -8.27
C PHE A 55 -28.53 -9.56 -8.86
N THR A 56 -27.92 -10.73 -9.08
CA THR A 56 -26.50 -10.86 -9.44
C THR A 56 -26.13 -10.25 -10.79
N GLN A 57 -27.09 -10.10 -11.71
CA GLN A 57 -26.87 -9.42 -13.00
C GLN A 57 -27.20 -7.92 -12.95
N SER A 58 -27.58 -7.40 -11.79
CA SER A 58 -27.82 -5.97 -11.64
C SER A 58 -26.52 -5.18 -11.62
N VAL A 59 -26.59 -3.95 -12.13
CA VAL A 59 -25.47 -3.00 -12.03
C VAL A 59 -25.07 -2.77 -10.57
N ALA A 60 -26.04 -2.71 -9.65
CA ALA A 60 -25.77 -2.52 -8.22
C ALA A 60 -24.91 -3.64 -7.63
N TYR A 61 -25.20 -4.91 -7.96
CA TYR A 61 -24.40 -6.05 -7.52
C TYR A 61 -22.97 -5.95 -8.04
N GLN A 62 -22.79 -5.68 -9.34
CA GLN A 62 -21.46 -5.57 -9.94
C GLN A 62 -20.66 -4.41 -9.35
N GLN A 63 -21.28 -3.25 -9.13
CA GLN A 63 -20.58 -2.10 -8.55
C GLN A 63 -20.24 -2.32 -7.06
N ALA A 64 -21.11 -2.98 -6.29
CA ALA A 64 -20.79 -3.36 -4.92
C ALA A 64 -19.54 -4.25 -4.88
N MET A 65 -19.47 -5.29 -5.72
CA MET A 65 -18.28 -6.14 -5.85
C MET A 65 -17.01 -5.37 -6.26
N ASN A 66 -17.12 -4.43 -7.20
CA ASN A 66 -16.00 -3.60 -7.61
C ASN A 66 -15.46 -2.75 -6.45
N VAL A 67 -16.36 -2.11 -5.68
CA VAL A 67 -15.98 -1.29 -4.53
C VAL A 67 -15.34 -2.14 -3.44
N ILE A 68 -15.91 -3.31 -3.12
CA ILE A 68 -15.32 -4.27 -2.17
C ILE A 68 -13.88 -4.61 -2.58
N SER A 69 -13.68 -4.94 -3.86
CA SER A 69 -12.36 -5.27 -4.41
C SER A 69 -11.36 -4.12 -4.25
N VAL A 70 -11.76 -2.90 -4.61
CA VAL A 70 -10.89 -1.72 -4.49
C VAL A 70 -10.55 -1.41 -3.03
N VAL A 71 -11.53 -1.37 -2.14
CA VAL A 71 -11.30 -1.02 -0.72
C VAL A 71 -10.37 -2.05 -0.07
N THR A 72 -10.65 -3.34 -0.25
CA THR A 72 -9.83 -4.41 0.33
C THR A 72 -8.45 -4.46 -0.33
N GLY A 73 -8.37 -4.33 -1.65
CA GLY A 73 -7.12 -4.32 -2.40
C GLY A 73 -6.20 -3.15 -2.00
N THR A 74 -6.75 -1.94 -1.90
CA THR A 74 -5.97 -0.76 -1.48
C THR A 74 -5.42 -0.93 -0.07
N ARG A 75 -6.19 -1.45 0.88
CA ARG A 75 -5.70 -1.73 2.24
C ARG A 75 -4.52 -2.69 2.23
N ASN A 76 -4.67 -3.82 1.54
CA ASN A 76 -3.64 -4.85 1.47
C ASN A 76 -2.35 -4.32 0.81
N LEU A 77 -2.47 -3.50 -0.23
CA LEU A 77 -1.33 -2.90 -0.91
C LEU A 77 -0.59 -1.92 0.00
N VAL A 78 -1.31 -1.03 0.70
CA VAL A 78 -0.73 -0.08 1.66
C VAL A 78 -0.07 -0.81 2.83
N ASP A 79 -0.72 -1.84 3.38
CA ASP A 79 -0.16 -2.65 4.47
C ASP A 79 1.11 -3.40 4.04
N GLY A 80 1.11 -3.97 2.83
CA GLY A 80 2.27 -4.64 2.27
C GLY A 80 3.43 -3.67 2.01
N GLU A 81 3.13 -2.46 1.51
CA GLU A 81 4.13 -1.42 1.31
C GLU A 81 4.76 -0.98 2.64
N ILE A 82 3.94 -0.70 3.66
CA ILE A 82 4.44 -0.35 5.01
C ILE A 82 5.33 -1.46 5.55
N SER A 83 4.88 -2.72 5.49
CA SER A 83 5.64 -3.87 6.01
C SER A 83 6.99 -4.03 5.30
N ARG A 84 7.02 -3.84 3.98
CA ARG A 84 8.27 -3.87 3.19
C ARG A 84 9.22 -2.76 3.63
N ILE A 85 8.73 -1.53 3.82
CA ILE A 85 9.57 -0.39 4.21
C ILE A 85 10.07 -0.55 5.65
N GLU A 86 9.23 -1.03 6.57
CA GLU A 86 9.64 -1.33 7.96
C GLU A 86 10.75 -2.38 7.99
N ALA A 87 10.71 -3.39 7.11
CA ALA A 87 11.82 -4.34 6.96
C ALA A 87 13.12 -3.68 6.46
N LEU A 88 13.03 -2.66 5.58
CA LEU A 88 14.20 -1.89 5.16
C LEU A 88 14.79 -1.07 6.31
N VAL A 89 13.94 -0.46 7.15
CA VAL A 89 14.39 0.30 8.33
C VAL A 89 15.10 -0.64 9.32
N ALA A 90 14.49 -1.78 9.65
CA ALA A 90 15.08 -2.76 10.56
C ALA A 90 16.44 -3.30 10.03
N ALA A 91 16.54 -3.54 8.73
CA ALA A 91 17.81 -3.95 8.10
C ALA A 91 18.90 -2.86 8.18
N GLN A 92 18.53 -1.58 8.21
CA GLN A 92 19.49 -0.48 8.36
C GLN A 92 20.00 -0.36 9.81
N GLU A 93 19.12 -0.52 10.79
CA GLU A 93 19.46 -0.48 12.22
C GLU A 93 20.40 -1.63 12.61
N THR A 94 20.14 -2.82 12.09
CA THR A 94 21.00 -4.01 12.32
C THR A 94 22.38 -3.89 11.64
N ALA A 95 22.48 -3.21 10.50
CA ALA A 95 23.76 -2.96 9.83
C ALA A 95 24.59 -1.83 10.49
N SER A 96 23.96 -1.02 11.34
CA SER A 96 24.58 0.13 12.02
C SER A 96 24.98 -0.17 13.47
N SER A 97 24.70 -1.38 13.96
CA SER A 97 25.01 -1.88 15.32
C SER A 97 26.19 -2.83 15.30
#